data_AF-A0A3D0LZH4-F1
#
_entry.id   AF-A0A3D0LZH4-F1
#
_cell.length_a   1.000
_cell.length_b   1.000
_cell.length_c   1.000
_cell.angle_alpha   90.00
_cell.angle_beta   90.00
_cell.angle_gamma   90.00
#
_symmetry.space_group_name_H-M   'P 1'
#
loop_
_entity.id
_entity.type
_entity.pdbx_description
1 polymer ?
#
loop_
_entity_poly.entity_id
_entity_poly.type
_entity_poly.pdbx_seq_one_letter_code
_entity_poly.pdbx_strand_id
1 'polypeptide(L)'
;MIPEDESQLVWVKWHTQSTPQDMTITVSASQGVLSQTSIKAKIRSLTFSDPPDPKATDTKGSWSAASIPNRTVKTSASWSVWSASWHANWVWQANWVWVSNWVWESNWVWEPNVQWVSDWRYESYIVWESDWQYVSYQVWVSNLIWIPFIGYVDFGHWETRYMWVDYGRYVTKWHWVDYGSYQDLGKYVDKGKYVDRGNWVDKGKWVDEGWYDYVRNNYTASLSASMSLYPDDKVPTKVNWTMKSGYGVKNTTTITVNTSAPLSHYTYAQTAVSYFPEFRYDTYWRILDRTTSGKTALFQFAANKYSTYNRRVHFTPIWMPDGQYTISTYVTDVWTPAGMLSANISDYVNINGNLYDDWHIAPGQ
;
A
#
# COMPACT_ATOMS: atom_id res chain seq x y z
N MET A 1 -8.84 2.25 9.04
CA MET A 1 -8.10 3.49 9.32
C MET A 1 -8.92 4.26 10.34
N ILE A 2 -8.30 4.62 11.45
CA ILE A 2 -8.88 5.35 12.58
C ILE A 2 -7.93 6.54 12.82
N PRO A 3 -8.41 7.73 13.24
CA PRO A 3 -7.52 8.82 13.61
C PRO A 3 -6.50 8.40 14.69
N GLU A 4 -5.39 9.12 14.77
CA GLU A 4 -4.43 8.95 15.86
C GLU A 4 -5.11 9.22 17.22
N ASP A 5 -4.71 8.47 18.25
CA ASP A 5 -5.28 8.49 19.61
C ASP A 5 -6.77 8.16 19.75
N GLU A 6 -7.43 7.74 18.67
CA GLU A 6 -8.84 7.36 18.67
C GLU A 6 -9.06 5.84 18.75
N SER A 7 -10.29 5.44 19.08
CA SER A 7 -10.68 4.03 19.18
C SER A 7 -11.96 3.71 18.39
N GLN A 8 -12.15 2.43 18.09
CA GLN A 8 -13.34 1.94 17.41
C GLN A 8 -13.72 0.55 17.91
N LEU A 9 -15.02 0.28 17.96
CA LEU A 9 -15.52 -1.08 18.14
C LEU A 9 -15.15 -1.95 16.94
N VAL A 10 -14.73 -3.18 17.24
CA VAL A 10 -14.58 -4.26 16.27
C VAL A 10 -15.52 -5.37 16.70
N TRP A 11 -16.27 -5.92 15.75
CA TRP A 11 -17.21 -7.01 16.00
C TRP A 11 -17.07 -8.04 14.89
N VAL A 12 -17.48 -9.26 15.21
CA VAL A 12 -17.52 -10.37 14.26
C VAL A 12 -18.90 -11.01 14.33
N LYS A 13 -19.39 -11.45 13.18
CA LYS A 13 -20.54 -12.35 13.12
C LYS A 13 -20.03 -13.76 13.12
N TRP A 14 -20.64 -14.58 13.94
CA TRP A 14 -20.28 -15.98 14.07
C TRP A 14 -21.55 -16.83 13.96
N HIS A 15 -21.37 -18.07 13.52
CA HIS A 15 -22.40 -19.08 13.58
C HIS A 15 -22.10 -19.98 14.79
N THR A 16 -23.02 -19.99 15.75
CA THR A 16 -22.91 -20.83 16.95
C THR A 16 -22.81 -22.30 16.55
N GLN A 17 -21.86 -23.02 17.15
CA GLN A 17 -21.71 -24.46 16.92
C GLN A 17 -22.91 -25.24 17.47
N SER A 18 -23.24 -26.37 16.85
CA SER A 18 -24.37 -27.21 17.26
C SER A 18 -24.16 -27.95 18.58
N THR A 19 -22.90 -28.22 18.95
CA THR A 19 -22.56 -28.95 20.17
C THR A 19 -22.44 -28.00 21.36
N PRO A 20 -23.21 -28.20 22.45
CA PRO A 20 -23.05 -27.44 23.68
C PRO A 20 -21.67 -27.63 24.30
N GLN A 21 -20.99 -26.53 24.60
CA GLN A 21 -19.65 -26.53 25.18
C GLN A 21 -19.30 -25.16 25.75
N ASP A 22 -18.28 -25.13 26.60
CA ASP A 22 -17.60 -23.88 26.96
C ASP A 22 -16.37 -23.73 26.06
N MET A 23 -16.21 -22.56 25.44
CA MET A 23 -15.08 -22.31 24.57
C MET A 23 -14.53 -20.89 24.76
N THR A 24 -13.24 -20.73 24.47
CA THR A 24 -12.59 -19.42 24.42
C THR A 24 -12.29 -19.09 22.97
N ILE A 25 -12.86 -18.01 22.48
CA ILE A 25 -12.58 -17.44 21.16
C ILE A 25 -11.42 -16.48 21.34
N THR A 26 -10.31 -16.71 20.63
CA THR A 26 -9.14 -15.83 20.66
C THR A 26 -9.25 -14.83 19.50
N VAL A 27 -8.94 -13.56 19.77
CA VAL A 27 -9.01 -12.46 18.81
C VAL A 27 -7.62 -11.83 18.71
N SER A 28 -7.14 -11.65 17.48
CA SER A 28 -5.87 -11.00 17.18
C SER A 28 -6.06 -9.94 16.10
N ALA A 29 -5.26 -8.88 16.16
CA ALA A 29 -5.19 -7.85 15.11
C ALA A 29 -3.73 -7.74 14.61
N SER A 30 -3.55 -7.53 13.31
CA SER A 30 -2.24 -7.28 12.70
C SER A 30 -1.81 -5.82 12.83
N GLN A 31 -2.73 -4.92 13.17
CA GLN A 31 -2.51 -3.49 13.32
C GLN A 31 -3.31 -2.96 14.51
N GLY A 32 -2.72 -2.03 15.26
CA GLY A 32 -3.31 -1.45 16.47
C GLY A 32 -3.25 -2.39 17.69
N VAL A 33 -3.92 -1.98 18.77
CA VAL A 33 -3.99 -2.71 20.04
C VAL A 33 -5.44 -3.04 20.36
N LEU A 34 -5.70 -4.29 20.75
CA LEU A 34 -7.03 -4.73 21.18
C LEU A 34 -7.18 -4.56 22.68
N SER A 35 -8.29 -3.94 23.12
CA SER A 35 -8.68 -3.90 24.53
C SER A 35 -9.12 -5.27 25.07
N GLN A 36 -9.50 -6.18 24.18
CA GLN A 36 -9.90 -7.54 24.52
C GLN A 36 -9.41 -8.53 23.45
N THR A 37 -8.69 -9.56 23.89
CA THR A 37 -8.10 -10.59 23.02
C THR A 37 -8.76 -11.95 23.17
N SER A 38 -9.72 -12.09 24.10
CA SER A 38 -10.45 -13.33 24.29
C SER A 38 -11.91 -13.09 24.66
N ILE A 39 -12.78 -13.94 24.13
CA ILE A 39 -14.21 -13.97 24.40
C ILE A 39 -14.53 -15.36 24.93
N LYS A 40 -15.00 -15.44 26.18
CA LYS A 40 -15.48 -16.70 26.75
C LYS A 40 -16.94 -16.90 26.35
N ALA A 41 -17.20 -17.93 25.56
CA ALA A 41 -18.52 -18.29 25.09
C ALA A 41 -19.00 -19.58 25.78
N LYS A 42 -20.21 -19.53 26.32
CA LYS A 42 -20.92 -20.70 26.85
C LYS A 42 -22.00 -21.10 25.87
N ILE A 43 -21.71 -22.07 25.02
CA ILE A 43 -22.71 -22.64 24.11
C ILE A 43 -23.57 -23.58 24.95
N ARG A 44 -24.86 -23.28 25.02
CA ARG A 44 -25.83 -24.08 25.74
C ARG A 44 -26.85 -24.57 24.74
N SER A 45 -27.25 -25.83 24.89
CA SER A 45 -28.47 -26.28 24.26
C SER A 45 -29.61 -25.54 24.95
N LEU A 46 -30.36 -24.76 24.19
CA LEU A 46 -31.73 -24.47 24.58
C LEU A 46 -32.47 -25.78 24.37
N THR A 47 -32.52 -26.62 25.40
CA THR A 47 -33.17 -27.91 25.30
C THR A 47 -34.62 -27.65 24.92
N PHE A 48 -35.10 -28.33 23.88
CA PHE A 48 -36.53 -28.32 23.57
C PHE A 48 -37.23 -28.91 24.78
N SER A 49 -37.92 -28.06 25.52
CA SER A 49 -38.82 -28.49 26.54
C SER A 49 -40.02 -29.14 25.83
N ASP A 50 -40.20 -30.44 25.99
CA ASP A 50 -41.43 -31.04 25.53
C ASP A 50 -42.62 -30.29 26.15
N PRO A 51 -43.64 -29.90 25.37
CA PRO A 51 -44.85 -29.29 25.94
C PRO A 51 -45.38 -30.20 27.06
N PRO A 52 -45.88 -29.65 28.18
CA PRO A 52 -46.57 -30.50 29.14
C PRO A 52 -47.81 -31.11 28.49
N ASP A 53 -48.19 -32.28 29.00
CA ASP A 53 -49.41 -33.00 28.62
C ASP A 53 -50.35 -33.03 29.82
N PRO A 54 -51.00 -31.89 30.14
CA PRO A 54 -51.84 -31.80 31.32
C PRO A 54 -52.98 -32.81 31.23
N LYS A 55 -53.17 -33.57 32.32
CA LYS A 55 -54.20 -34.60 32.44
C LYS A 55 -55.38 -34.07 33.23
N ALA A 56 -56.56 -34.66 32.97
CA ALA A 56 -57.74 -34.37 33.77
C ALA A 56 -57.47 -34.63 35.27
N THR A 57 -56.70 -35.66 35.59
CA THR A 57 -56.35 -36.03 36.97
C THR A 57 -55.31 -35.11 37.64
N ASP A 58 -54.77 -34.11 36.92
CA ASP A 58 -53.78 -33.21 37.51
C ASP A 58 -54.40 -32.37 38.62
N THR A 59 -53.64 -32.16 39.70
CA THR A 59 -54.05 -31.29 40.81
C THR A 59 -53.05 -30.14 40.96
N LYS A 60 -53.49 -29.02 41.54
CA LYS A 60 -52.62 -27.86 41.78
C LYS A 60 -51.40 -28.16 42.66
N GLY A 61 -51.44 -29.23 43.45
CA GLY A 61 -50.39 -29.57 44.41
C GLY A 61 -50.01 -28.39 45.31
N SER A 62 -48.72 -28.11 45.39
CA SER A 62 -48.12 -26.98 46.13
C SER A 62 -47.99 -25.69 45.32
N TRP A 63 -48.66 -25.58 44.17
CA TRP A 63 -48.59 -24.38 43.33
C TRP A 63 -49.19 -23.16 44.03
N SER A 64 -48.56 -22.01 43.79
CA SER A 64 -49.06 -20.68 44.14
C SER A 64 -48.74 -19.72 43.00
N ALA A 65 -49.60 -18.72 42.79
CA ALA A 65 -49.36 -17.68 41.79
C ALA A 65 -48.00 -16.98 42.03
N ALA A 66 -47.30 -16.68 40.94
CA ALA A 66 -46.06 -15.93 40.93
C ALA A 66 -46.20 -14.72 40.00
N SER A 67 -45.49 -13.63 40.30
CA SER A 67 -45.39 -12.50 39.39
C SER A 67 -44.43 -12.83 38.25
N ILE A 68 -44.64 -12.18 37.11
CA ILE A 68 -43.74 -12.28 35.97
C ILE A 68 -42.37 -11.73 36.39
N PRO A 69 -41.26 -12.48 36.20
CA PRO A 69 -39.94 -12.02 36.56
C PRO A 69 -39.55 -10.74 35.82
N ASN A 70 -38.97 -9.78 36.54
CA ASN A 70 -38.40 -8.58 35.95
C ASN A 70 -37.03 -8.89 35.33
N ARG A 71 -37.05 -9.33 34.07
CA ARG A 71 -35.82 -9.65 33.31
C ARG A 71 -35.15 -8.36 32.83
N THR A 72 -33.83 -8.30 32.92
CA THR A 72 -33.05 -7.22 32.30
C THR A 72 -33.24 -7.26 30.78
N VAL A 73 -33.63 -6.12 30.22
CA VAL A 73 -33.88 -5.93 28.79
C VAL A 73 -33.07 -4.76 28.25
N LYS A 74 -32.69 -4.83 26.98
CA LYS A 74 -32.05 -3.74 26.25
C LYS A 74 -32.76 -3.56 24.91
N THR A 75 -33.62 -2.56 24.79
CA THR A 75 -34.44 -2.37 23.58
C THR A 75 -33.80 -1.45 22.55
N SER A 76 -32.67 -0.80 22.87
CA SER A 76 -31.93 0.04 21.93
C SER A 76 -30.41 0.00 22.17
N ALA A 77 -29.67 0.32 21.12
CA ALA A 77 -28.22 0.48 21.17
C ALA A 77 -27.77 1.54 20.14
N SER A 78 -26.66 2.18 20.43
CA SER A 78 -25.98 3.09 19.52
C SER A 78 -24.48 2.79 19.50
N TRP A 79 -23.86 3.01 18.35
CA TRP A 79 -22.42 2.84 18.16
C TRP A 79 -21.93 3.70 17.00
N SER A 80 -20.61 3.80 16.85
CA SER A 80 -20.00 4.57 15.78
C SER A 80 -18.85 3.84 15.11
N VAL A 81 -18.59 4.16 13.85
CA VAL A 81 -17.50 3.61 13.03
C VAL A 81 -16.80 4.76 12.32
N TRP A 82 -15.48 4.79 12.40
CA TRP A 82 -14.66 5.72 11.63
C TRP A 82 -14.57 5.26 10.17
N SER A 83 -14.78 6.18 9.24
CA SER A 83 -14.40 6.03 7.84
C SER A 83 -13.29 7.03 7.52
N ALA A 84 -12.35 6.62 6.68
CA ALA A 84 -11.27 7.46 6.22
C ALA A 84 -11.26 7.51 4.70
N SER A 85 -11.08 8.70 4.14
CA SER A 85 -10.93 8.95 2.71
C SER A 85 -9.55 9.54 2.45
N TRP A 86 -8.77 8.94 1.55
CA TRP A 86 -7.46 9.47 1.16
C TRP A 86 -7.62 10.59 0.13
N HIS A 87 -6.96 11.70 0.36
CA HIS A 87 -6.82 12.81 -0.57
C HIS A 87 -5.37 12.89 -1.02
N ALA A 88 -5.10 12.43 -2.24
CA ALA A 88 -3.77 12.46 -2.80
C ALA A 88 -3.31 13.91 -3.08
N ASN A 89 -2.07 14.21 -2.75
CA ASN A 89 -1.42 15.48 -3.03
C ASN A 89 -0.01 15.20 -3.54
N TRP A 90 0.09 14.98 -4.85
CA TRP A 90 1.36 14.67 -5.50
C TRP A 90 2.20 15.92 -5.68
N VAL A 91 3.34 15.96 -4.98
CA VAL A 91 4.32 17.04 -5.04
C VAL A 91 5.59 16.52 -5.74
N TRP A 92 6.09 17.29 -6.71
CA TRP A 92 7.38 16.99 -7.33
C TRP A 92 8.50 17.44 -6.40
N GLN A 93 9.28 16.50 -5.89
CA GLN A 93 10.49 16.79 -5.15
C GLN A 93 11.67 16.74 -6.12
N ALA A 94 12.11 17.91 -6.57
CA ALA A 94 13.22 18.07 -7.51
C ALA A 94 14.54 17.61 -6.89
N ASN A 95 15.38 16.96 -7.70
CA ASN A 95 16.72 16.52 -7.33
C ASN A 95 17.67 16.80 -8.49
N TRP A 96 18.06 18.08 -8.63
CA TRP A 96 18.95 18.53 -9.69
C TRP A 96 20.37 18.02 -9.46
N VAL A 97 20.86 17.23 -10.42
CA VAL A 97 22.22 16.68 -10.42
C VAL A 97 22.95 17.18 -11.67
N TRP A 98 24.16 17.72 -11.49
CA TRP A 98 25.02 18.07 -12.61
C TRP A 98 25.55 16.78 -13.27
N VAL A 99 25.31 16.63 -14.56
CA VAL A 99 25.87 15.53 -15.36
C VAL A 99 27.00 16.11 -16.19
N SER A 100 28.24 15.81 -15.80
CA SER A 100 29.44 16.29 -16.49
C SER A 100 29.57 15.68 -17.88
N ASN A 101 29.98 16.50 -18.84
CA ASN A 101 30.30 16.09 -20.20
C ASN A 101 31.61 16.76 -20.63
N TRP A 102 32.73 16.13 -20.24
CA TRP A 102 34.06 16.64 -20.55
C TRP A 102 34.39 16.45 -22.02
N VAL A 103 34.57 17.56 -22.73
CA VAL A 103 34.94 17.58 -24.16
C VAL A 103 36.33 18.19 -24.31
N TRP A 104 37.16 17.60 -25.15
CA TRP A 104 38.44 18.19 -25.54
C TRP A 104 38.19 19.33 -26.53
N GLU A 105 38.60 20.53 -26.18
CA GLU A 105 38.62 21.67 -27.09
C GLU A 105 40.04 21.85 -27.61
N SER A 106 40.26 21.51 -28.88
CA SER A 106 41.56 21.64 -29.53
C SER A 106 41.96 23.10 -29.68
N ASN A 107 43.23 23.39 -29.45
CA ASN A 107 43.86 24.70 -29.65
C ASN A 107 45.21 24.49 -30.32
N TRP A 108 45.19 24.26 -31.63
CA TRP A 108 46.39 24.05 -32.43
C TRP A 108 47.20 25.35 -32.54
N VAL A 109 48.42 25.31 -32.05
CA VAL A 109 49.37 26.43 -32.11
C VAL A 109 50.60 25.99 -32.91
N TRP A 110 51.06 26.86 -33.81
CA TRP A 110 52.35 26.67 -34.48
C TRP A 110 53.48 26.95 -33.50
N GLU A 111 54.36 25.98 -33.29
CA GLU A 111 55.60 26.17 -32.56
C GLU A 111 56.76 26.25 -33.57
N PRO A 112 57.32 27.44 -33.83
CA PRO A 112 58.41 27.60 -34.77
C PRO A 112 59.68 26.95 -34.23
N ASN A 113 60.47 26.35 -35.12
CA ASN A 113 61.77 25.78 -34.82
C ASN A 113 62.74 26.16 -35.93
N VAL A 114 63.17 27.42 -35.92
CA VAL A 114 64.11 27.95 -36.91
C VAL A 114 65.51 27.48 -36.59
N GLN A 115 66.08 26.66 -37.49
CA GLN A 115 67.42 26.10 -37.33
C GLN A 115 68.25 26.32 -38.59
N TRP A 116 69.57 26.40 -38.41
CA TRP A 116 70.54 26.50 -39.48
C TRP A 116 70.87 25.07 -39.98
N VAL A 117 70.41 24.71 -41.19
CA VAL A 117 70.63 23.44 -41.89
C VAL A 117 71.77 23.49 -42.93
N SER A 118 73.02 23.21 -42.52
CA SER A 118 74.25 23.32 -43.35
C SER A 118 74.20 22.69 -44.75
N ASP A 119 74.78 23.36 -45.77
CA ASP A 119 74.95 22.87 -47.15
C ASP A 119 76.39 23.12 -47.63
N TRP A 120 77.31 22.23 -47.20
CA TRP A 120 78.74 22.33 -47.52
C TRP A 120 79.06 21.87 -48.94
N ARG A 121 79.75 22.73 -49.70
CA ARG A 121 80.21 22.46 -51.07
C ARG A 121 81.72 22.64 -51.19
N TYR A 122 82.34 21.87 -52.08
CA TYR A 122 83.79 21.89 -52.32
C TYR A 122 84.09 22.57 -53.65
N GLU A 123 84.80 23.69 -53.61
CA GLU A 123 85.02 24.56 -54.77
C GLU A 123 86.50 24.85 -55.00
N SER A 124 86.87 25.10 -56.27
CA SER A 124 88.22 25.51 -56.69
C SER A 124 88.32 26.98 -57.06
N TYR A 125 89.50 27.56 -56.84
CA TYR A 125 89.89 28.87 -57.36
C TYR A 125 91.33 28.84 -57.92
N ILE A 126 91.69 29.77 -58.80
CA ILE A 126 93.00 29.83 -59.47
C ILE A 126 93.83 30.99 -58.93
N VAL A 127 95.12 30.74 -58.63
CA VAL A 127 96.10 31.74 -58.17
C VAL A 127 97.38 31.67 -59.01
N TRP A 128 98.04 32.80 -59.25
CA TRP A 128 99.34 32.89 -59.94
C TRP A 128 100.49 32.77 -58.93
N GLU A 129 101.54 31.98 -59.22
CA GLU A 129 102.75 31.83 -58.37
C GLU A 129 104.07 32.10 -59.14
N SER A 130 105.02 32.86 -58.54
CA SER A 130 106.22 33.46 -59.16
C SER A 130 107.47 32.61 -59.24
N ASP A 131 108.27 32.77 -60.30
CA ASP A 131 109.56 32.10 -60.49
C ASP A 131 110.59 32.95 -61.29
N TRP A 132 111.27 33.87 -60.61
CA TRP A 132 112.28 34.77 -61.21
C TRP A 132 113.69 34.14 -61.32
N GLN A 133 114.35 34.29 -62.47
CA GLN A 133 115.71 33.79 -62.75
C GLN A 133 116.66 34.85 -63.33
N TYR A 134 117.97 34.74 -63.06
CA TYR A 134 119.02 35.69 -63.49
C TYR A 134 119.86 35.12 -64.63
N VAL A 135 119.96 35.83 -65.76
CA VAL A 135 120.57 35.33 -67.01
C VAL A 135 121.52 36.35 -67.65
N SER A 136 122.56 35.85 -68.34
CA SER A 136 123.61 36.65 -69.01
C SER A 136 123.52 36.64 -70.54
N TYR A 137 123.94 37.72 -71.22
CA TYR A 137 124.02 37.84 -72.68
C TYR A 137 125.22 38.71 -73.14
N GLN A 138 125.71 38.53 -74.38
CA GLN A 138 126.89 39.25 -74.92
C GLN A 138 126.54 40.42 -75.86
N VAL A 139 127.34 41.49 -75.83
CA VAL A 139 127.21 42.70 -76.66
C VAL A 139 128.58 43.17 -77.18
N TRP A 140 128.65 43.63 -78.43
CA TRP A 140 129.88 44.12 -79.10
C TRP A 140 130.04 45.65 -78.90
N VAL A 141 131.23 46.16 -78.56
CA VAL A 141 131.55 47.58 -78.32
C VAL A 141 132.74 48.09 -79.17
N SER A 142 132.46 48.63 -80.37
CA SER A 142 133.46 49.07 -81.36
C SER A 142 134.48 50.13 -80.90
N ASN A 143 135.72 50.08 -81.43
CA ASN A 143 136.78 51.06 -81.16
C ASN A 143 137.68 51.29 -82.40
N LEU A 144 137.40 52.36 -83.17
CA LEU A 144 137.97 52.64 -84.51
C LEU A 144 139.12 53.66 -84.48
N ILE A 145 140.21 53.37 -85.21
CA ILE A 145 141.36 54.29 -85.40
C ILE A 145 141.65 54.49 -86.90
N TRP A 146 142.08 55.70 -87.30
CA TRP A 146 142.36 56.07 -88.70
C TRP A 146 143.86 56.09 -89.03
N ILE A 147 144.27 55.49 -90.16
CA ILE A 147 145.67 55.40 -90.62
C ILE A 147 145.80 55.92 -92.08
N PRO A 148 146.68 56.91 -92.38
CA PRO A 148 146.91 57.36 -93.75
C PRO A 148 147.42 56.23 -94.66
N PHE A 149 146.92 56.15 -95.89
CA PHE A 149 147.13 55.09 -96.90
C PHE A 149 146.37 53.76 -96.72
N ILE A 150 145.63 53.55 -95.61
CA ILE A 150 144.86 52.29 -95.36
C ILE A 150 143.38 52.52 -94.94
N GLY A 151 143.01 53.68 -94.37
CA GLY A 151 141.62 53.96 -93.95
C GLY A 151 141.33 53.60 -92.48
N TYR A 152 140.05 53.57 -92.08
CA TYR A 152 139.63 53.24 -90.71
C TYR A 152 139.69 51.73 -90.44
N VAL A 153 140.26 51.33 -89.29
CA VAL A 153 140.31 49.94 -88.83
C VAL A 153 139.78 49.85 -87.39
N ASP A 154 138.85 48.92 -87.13
CA ASP A 154 138.20 48.68 -85.82
C ASP A 154 138.93 47.59 -85.02
N PHE A 155 139.19 47.85 -83.74
CA PHE A 155 139.95 46.98 -82.83
C PHE A 155 139.24 46.61 -81.52
N GLY A 156 137.95 46.93 -81.31
CA GLY A 156 137.37 46.68 -79.98
C GLY A 156 137.11 45.19 -79.62
N HIS A 157 136.54 44.98 -78.42
CA HIS A 157 136.21 43.68 -77.78
C HIS A 157 134.73 43.45 -77.37
N TRP A 158 134.31 42.19 -77.25
CA TRP A 158 132.99 41.79 -76.72
C TRP A 158 132.90 41.87 -75.19
N GLU A 159 131.74 42.28 -74.64
CA GLU A 159 131.42 42.28 -73.21
C GLU A 159 130.13 41.51 -72.87
N THR A 160 130.05 40.96 -71.65
CA THR A 160 128.88 40.20 -71.15
C THR A 160 128.09 41.02 -70.11
N ARG A 161 126.75 41.06 -70.20
CA ARG A 161 125.81 41.73 -69.26
C ARG A 161 124.73 40.77 -68.72
N TYR A 162 123.98 41.16 -67.66
CA TYR A 162 123.01 40.30 -66.93
C TYR A 162 121.64 40.97 -66.68
N MET A 163 120.54 40.20 -66.62
CA MET A 163 119.18 40.67 -66.21
C MET A 163 118.30 39.57 -65.55
N TRP A 164 117.24 39.97 -64.81
CA TRP A 164 116.21 39.08 -64.22
C TRP A 164 114.98 38.90 -65.14
N VAL A 165 114.45 37.68 -65.24
CA VAL A 165 113.22 37.34 -65.99
C VAL A 165 112.34 36.35 -65.18
N ASP A 166 111.01 36.56 -65.12
CA ASP A 166 110.02 35.71 -64.42
C ASP A 166 109.40 34.66 -65.34
N TYR A 167 109.28 33.42 -64.87
CA TYR A 167 108.71 32.27 -65.59
C TYR A 167 107.49 31.62 -64.87
N GLY A 168 106.87 32.28 -63.88
CA GLY A 168 105.80 31.67 -63.09
C GLY A 168 104.49 31.29 -63.85
N ARG A 169 103.57 30.59 -63.16
CA ARG A 169 102.34 30.00 -63.75
C ARG A 169 101.11 30.07 -62.82
N TYR A 170 99.92 29.87 -63.39
CA TYR A 170 98.68 29.71 -62.63
C TYR A 170 98.49 28.27 -62.11
N VAL A 171 98.04 28.14 -60.87
CA VAL A 171 97.73 26.88 -60.19
C VAL A 171 96.34 26.92 -59.53
N THR A 172 95.61 25.81 -59.59
CA THR A 172 94.28 25.66 -59.00
C THR A 172 94.37 25.16 -57.56
N LYS A 173 93.69 25.83 -56.63
CA LYS A 173 93.55 25.46 -55.19
C LYS A 173 92.08 25.18 -54.87
N TRP A 174 91.79 24.47 -53.78
CA TRP A 174 90.45 24.03 -53.38
C TRP A 174 90.12 24.36 -51.92
N HIS A 175 88.84 24.61 -51.61
CA HIS A 175 88.35 24.84 -50.24
C HIS A 175 86.86 24.44 -50.05
N TRP A 176 86.43 24.28 -48.80
CA TRP A 176 85.02 24.06 -48.44
C TRP A 176 84.32 25.40 -48.16
N VAL A 177 83.10 25.55 -48.67
CA VAL A 177 82.22 26.71 -48.43
C VAL A 177 80.84 26.20 -48.02
N ASP A 178 80.28 26.72 -46.93
CA ASP A 178 78.91 26.41 -46.48
C ASP A 178 77.92 27.41 -47.08
N TYR A 179 76.94 26.91 -47.83
CA TYR A 179 75.94 27.70 -48.55
C TYR A 179 74.54 27.69 -47.96
N GLY A 180 74.31 26.92 -46.91
CA GLY A 180 72.93 26.68 -46.52
C GLY A 180 72.25 27.89 -45.84
N SER A 181 71.01 27.66 -45.38
CA SER A 181 70.09 28.70 -44.92
C SER A 181 69.32 28.31 -43.67
N TYR A 182 68.81 29.32 -42.96
CA TYR A 182 67.84 29.12 -41.88
C TYR A 182 66.53 28.58 -42.42
N GLN A 183 66.07 27.47 -41.86
CA GLN A 183 64.79 26.84 -42.20
C GLN A 183 63.94 26.70 -40.94
N ASP A 184 62.62 26.96 -41.04
CA ASP A 184 61.67 26.69 -39.95
C ASP A 184 61.18 25.24 -40.04
N LEU A 185 61.65 24.41 -39.12
CA LEU A 185 61.25 23.01 -38.95
C LEU A 185 60.17 22.87 -37.86
N GLY A 186 59.38 23.92 -37.65
CA GLY A 186 58.32 23.96 -36.66
C GLY A 186 57.25 22.88 -36.85
N LYS A 187 56.37 22.76 -35.86
CA LYS A 187 55.24 21.82 -35.91
C LYS A 187 54.00 22.42 -35.26
N TYR A 188 52.84 21.98 -35.72
CA TYR A 188 51.59 22.25 -35.02
C TYR A 188 51.50 21.36 -33.78
N VAL A 189 51.26 21.97 -32.63
CA VAL A 189 51.02 21.27 -31.36
C VAL A 189 49.63 21.66 -30.84
N ASP A 190 48.81 20.68 -30.51
CA ASP A 190 47.52 20.92 -29.87
C ASP A 190 47.73 21.25 -28.39
N LYS A 191 47.47 22.50 -28.01
CA LYS A 191 47.47 22.99 -26.62
C LYS A 191 46.05 23.10 -26.07
N GLY A 192 45.16 22.24 -26.55
CA GLY A 192 43.79 22.16 -26.10
C GLY A 192 43.63 21.86 -24.60
N LYS A 193 42.39 21.92 -24.14
CA LYS A 193 42.03 21.59 -22.75
C LYS A 193 40.68 20.87 -22.69
N TYR A 194 40.49 20.10 -21.63
CA TYR A 194 39.17 19.56 -21.31
C TYR A 194 38.29 20.66 -20.72
N VAL A 195 37.08 20.81 -21.26
CA VAL A 195 36.04 21.71 -20.76
C VAL A 195 34.81 20.88 -20.45
N ASP A 196 34.23 21.06 -19.26
CA ASP A 196 32.96 20.42 -18.91
C ASP A 196 31.81 21.17 -19.57
N ARG A 197 31.20 20.54 -20.56
CA ARG A 197 29.98 21.01 -21.24
C ARG A 197 28.75 20.27 -20.74
N GLY A 198 28.78 19.86 -19.47
CA GLY A 198 27.69 19.19 -18.79
C GLY A 198 26.43 20.04 -18.68
N ASN A 199 25.37 19.43 -18.15
CA ASN A 199 24.10 20.10 -17.91
C ASN A 199 23.45 19.60 -16.62
N TRP A 200 22.61 20.44 -16.02
CA TRP A 200 21.76 20.04 -14.91
C TRP A 200 20.65 19.12 -15.42
N VAL A 201 20.47 17.98 -14.73
CA VAL A 201 19.40 17.02 -14.98
C VAL A 201 18.62 16.83 -13.69
N ASP A 202 17.30 17.03 -13.73
CA ASP A 202 16.44 16.74 -12.59
C ASP A 202 16.20 15.23 -12.49
N LYS A 203 16.69 14.62 -11.41
CA LYS A 203 16.46 13.22 -11.03
C LYS A 203 15.46 13.13 -9.88
N GLY A 204 14.55 14.09 -9.79
CA GLY A 204 13.49 14.17 -8.79
C GLY A 204 12.48 13.04 -8.88
N LYS A 205 11.54 13.05 -7.94
CA LYS A 205 10.44 12.07 -7.89
C LYS A 205 9.15 12.72 -7.42
N TRP A 206 8.03 12.16 -7.84
CA TRP A 206 6.72 12.48 -7.27
C TRP A 206 6.57 11.80 -5.91
N VAL A 207 6.17 12.56 -4.91
CA VAL A 207 5.84 12.08 -3.57
C VAL A 207 4.39 12.46 -3.26
N ASP A 208 3.60 11.51 -2.78
CA ASP A 208 2.24 11.79 -2.33
C ASP A 208 2.29 12.29 -0.88
N GLU A 209 2.11 13.59 -0.71
CA GLU A 209 1.99 14.28 0.58
C GLU A 209 0.50 14.48 0.94
N GLY A 210 -0.33 13.53 0.51
CA GLY A 210 -1.75 13.52 0.79
C GLY A 210 -2.10 13.39 2.27
N TRP A 211 -3.39 13.48 2.55
CA TRP A 211 -3.93 13.36 3.91
C TRP A 211 -5.20 12.50 3.92
N TYR A 212 -5.58 12.04 5.12
CA TYR A 212 -6.85 11.36 5.32
C TYR A 212 -7.88 12.31 5.93
N ASP A 213 -9.06 12.37 5.32
CA ASP A 213 -10.24 12.95 5.94
C ASP A 213 -11.00 11.86 6.70
N TYR A 214 -11.28 12.11 7.98
CA TYR A 214 -11.94 11.15 8.86
C TYR A 214 -13.36 11.59 9.17
N VAL A 215 -14.31 10.66 9.07
CA VAL A 215 -15.72 10.87 9.41
C VAL A 215 -16.18 9.81 10.40
N ARG A 216 -16.86 10.25 11.47
CA ARG A 216 -17.47 9.37 12.46
C ARG A 216 -18.91 9.08 12.08
N ASN A 217 -19.17 7.90 11.56
CA ASN A 217 -20.51 7.45 11.20
C ASN A 217 -21.23 6.90 12.43
N ASN A 218 -22.33 7.53 12.81
CA ASN A 218 -23.12 7.13 13.98
C ASN A 218 -24.31 6.26 13.55
N TYR A 219 -24.49 5.14 14.25
CA TYR A 219 -25.54 4.18 14.00
C TYR A 219 -26.37 3.94 15.24
N THR A 220 -27.65 3.64 15.02
CA THR A 220 -28.59 3.26 16.08
C THR A 220 -29.34 2.01 15.67
N ALA A 221 -29.77 1.24 16.66
CA ALA A 221 -30.72 0.15 16.50
C ALA A 221 -31.74 0.19 17.64
N SER A 222 -32.98 -0.14 17.31
CA SER A 222 -34.07 -0.32 18.27
C SER A 222 -34.87 -1.57 17.97
N LEU A 223 -35.40 -2.18 19.03
CA LEU A 223 -36.21 -3.37 19.03
C LEU A 223 -37.58 -3.01 19.60
N SER A 224 -38.62 -3.26 18.81
CA SER A 224 -40.01 -3.26 19.26
C SER A 224 -40.53 -4.69 19.23
N ALA A 225 -41.18 -5.11 20.31
CA ALA A 225 -41.73 -6.45 20.44
C ALA A 225 -43.17 -6.39 20.93
N SER A 226 -44.04 -7.19 20.33
CA SER A 226 -45.44 -7.36 20.74
C SER A 226 -45.80 -8.83 20.77
N MET A 227 -46.74 -9.18 21.64
CA MET A 227 -47.23 -10.54 21.82
C MET A 227 -48.75 -10.52 21.68
N SER A 228 -49.28 -11.56 21.04
CA SER A 228 -50.71 -11.86 21.01
C SER A 228 -50.92 -13.28 21.53
N LEU A 229 -51.55 -13.37 22.70
CA LEU A 229 -52.00 -14.62 23.30
C LEU A 229 -53.50 -14.79 23.08
N TYR A 230 -53.90 -15.94 22.60
CA TYR A 230 -55.30 -16.18 22.22
C TYR A 230 -55.71 -17.64 22.46
N PRO A 231 -56.96 -17.92 22.88
CA PRO A 231 -57.47 -19.28 22.95
C PRO A 231 -57.31 -20.02 21.62
N ASP A 232 -56.98 -21.30 21.65
CA ASP A 232 -56.87 -22.06 20.41
C ASP A 232 -58.19 -22.08 19.61
N ASP A 233 -58.12 -22.18 18.28
CA ASP A 233 -59.33 -22.17 17.44
C ASP A 233 -60.23 -23.39 17.70
N LYS A 234 -59.67 -24.46 18.30
CA LYS A 234 -60.40 -25.67 18.66
C LYS A 234 -60.99 -25.65 20.07
N VAL A 235 -60.80 -24.57 20.83
CA VAL A 235 -61.43 -24.43 22.14
C VAL A 235 -62.94 -24.21 21.95
N PRO A 236 -63.81 -25.15 22.38
CA PRO A 236 -65.25 -25.07 22.13
C PRO A 236 -65.93 -23.96 22.96
N THR A 237 -65.37 -23.63 24.11
CA THR A 237 -65.93 -22.67 25.07
C THR A 237 -65.37 -21.26 24.94
N LYS A 238 -64.55 -21.00 23.92
CA LYS A 238 -63.93 -19.68 23.80
C LYS A 238 -64.98 -18.61 23.48
N VAL A 239 -64.93 -17.51 24.22
CA VAL A 239 -65.66 -16.28 23.91
C VAL A 239 -64.65 -15.15 23.93
N ASN A 240 -64.34 -14.60 22.75
CA ASN A 240 -63.27 -13.61 22.58
C ASN A 240 -61.91 -14.13 23.12
N TRP A 241 -61.36 -13.51 24.16
CA TRP A 241 -60.11 -13.91 24.84
C TRP A 241 -60.35 -14.73 26.12
N THR A 242 -61.59 -15.16 26.38
CA THR A 242 -61.94 -15.97 27.54
C THR A 242 -62.08 -17.43 27.14
N MET A 243 -61.57 -18.35 27.96
CA MET A 243 -61.72 -19.80 27.82
C MET A 243 -61.76 -20.48 29.19
N LYS A 244 -62.16 -21.74 29.24
CA LYS A 244 -61.98 -22.57 30.45
C LYS A 244 -60.53 -23.06 30.56
N SER A 245 -60.06 -23.36 31.77
CA SER A 245 -58.78 -24.03 31.97
C SER A 245 -58.80 -25.48 31.47
N GLY A 246 -57.63 -26.06 31.17
CA GLY A 246 -57.50 -27.37 30.51
C GLY A 246 -57.47 -27.31 28.97
N TYR A 247 -57.75 -26.14 28.38
CA TYR A 247 -57.73 -25.94 26.94
C TYR A 247 -56.42 -25.30 26.45
N GLY A 248 -56.22 -25.32 25.12
CA GLY A 248 -55.02 -24.81 24.48
C GLY A 248 -55.04 -23.30 24.24
N VAL A 249 -53.89 -22.65 24.38
CA VAL A 249 -53.63 -21.27 23.94
C VAL A 249 -52.59 -21.24 22.81
N LYS A 250 -52.71 -20.26 21.92
CA LYS A 250 -51.72 -19.93 20.89
C LYS A 250 -50.99 -18.65 21.29
N ASN A 251 -49.70 -18.58 20.99
CA ASN A 251 -48.88 -17.38 21.11
C ASN A 251 -48.33 -17.01 19.74
N THR A 252 -48.54 -15.76 19.32
CA THR A 252 -47.79 -15.14 18.22
C THR A 252 -47.04 -13.93 18.75
N THR A 253 -45.73 -13.96 18.66
CA THR A 253 -44.84 -12.89 19.08
C THR A 253 -44.20 -12.25 17.85
N THR A 254 -44.35 -10.93 17.71
CA THR A 254 -43.83 -10.14 16.60
C THR A 254 -42.69 -9.25 17.09
N ILE A 255 -41.55 -9.30 16.42
CA ILE A 255 -40.40 -8.44 16.75
C ILE A 255 -39.99 -7.67 15.52
N THR A 256 -39.95 -6.34 15.64
CA THR A 256 -39.47 -5.44 14.60
C THR A 256 -38.20 -4.75 15.05
N VAL A 257 -37.14 -4.89 14.25
CA VAL A 257 -35.87 -4.20 14.46
C VAL A 257 -35.75 -3.04 13.47
N ASN A 258 -35.51 -1.84 13.98
CA ASN A 258 -35.22 -0.66 13.17
C ASN A 258 -33.77 -0.23 13.40
N THR A 259 -33.03 0.09 12.34
CA THR A 259 -31.63 0.51 12.46
C THR A 259 -31.19 1.34 11.27
N SER A 260 -30.26 2.27 11.51
CA SER A 260 -29.55 3.01 10.44
C SER A 260 -28.28 2.30 9.96
N ALA A 261 -27.92 1.17 10.57
CA ALA A 261 -26.68 0.47 10.27
C ALA A 261 -26.79 -0.42 9.02
N PRO A 262 -25.67 -0.67 8.31
CA PRO A 262 -25.62 -1.67 7.27
C PRO A 262 -25.81 -3.09 7.84
N LEU A 263 -26.34 -4.00 7.00
CA LEU A 263 -26.66 -5.39 7.37
C LEU A 263 -25.48 -6.17 7.97
N SER A 264 -24.24 -5.81 7.67
CA SER A 264 -23.04 -6.44 8.24
C SER A 264 -22.86 -6.19 9.74
N HIS A 265 -23.53 -5.20 10.34
CA HIS A 265 -23.34 -4.83 11.74
C HIS A 265 -24.18 -5.67 12.71
N TYR A 266 -25.35 -6.14 12.29
CA TYR A 266 -26.37 -6.62 13.23
C TYR A 266 -27.06 -7.91 12.78
N THR A 267 -27.79 -8.55 13.68
CA THR A 267 -28.74 -9.64 13.36
C THR A 267 -30.16 -9.22 13.68
N TYR A 268 -31.13 -9.78 12.95
CA TYR A 268 -32.53 -9.73 13.38
C TYR A 268 -32.77 -10.72 14.53
N ALA A 269 -33.99 -10.75 15.07
CA ALA A 269 -34.34 -11.64 16.17
C ALA A 269 -34.15 -13.11 15.79
N GLN A 270 -33.51 -13.86 16.69
CA GLN A 270 -33.20 -15.27 16.45
C GLN A 270 -33.89 -16.19 17.45
N THR A 271 -34.15 -15.69 18.66
CA THR A 271 -34.64 -16.52 19.76
C THR A 271 -35.78 -15.83 20.48
N ALA A 272 -36.84 -16.60 20.74
CA ALA A 272 -37.91 -16.21 21.64
C ALA A 272 -38.31 -17.41 22.50
N VAL A 273 -38.50 -17.19 23.79
CA VAL A 273 -38.78 -18.23 24.79
C VAL A 273 -39.93 -17.79 25.68
N SER A 274 -41.00 -18.59 25.74
CA SER A 274 -42.15 -18.33 26.62
C SER A 274 -42.05 -19.07 27.95
N TYR A 275 -42.46 -18.40 29.01
CA TYR A 275 -42.53 -18.87 30.39
C TYR A 275 -43.98 -18.81 30.88
N PHE A 276 -44.36 -19.76 31.72
CA PHE A 276 -45.77 -20.01 32.06
C PHE A 276 -46.03 -19.95 33.58
N PRO A 277 -47.23 -19.53 34.01
CA PRO A 277 -47.54 -19.33 35.42
C PRO A 277 -47.60 -20.63 36.25
N GLU A 278 -48.01 -21.75 35.66
CA GLU A 278 -48.02 -23.07 36.32
C GLU A 278 -46.62 -23.55 36.73
N PHE A 279 -45.59 -23.03 36.06
CA PHE A 279 -44.18 -23.26 36.35
C PHE A 279 -43.50 -22.05 37.01
N ARG A 280 -44.32 -21.12 37.54
CA ARG A 280 -43.88 -19.90 38.24
C ARG A 280 -42.90 -19.06 37.40
N TYR A 281 -43.00 -19.15 36.08
CA TYR A 281 -42.11 -18.51 35.11
C TYR A 281 -40.61 -18.85 35.23
N ASP A 282 -40.27 -19.97 35.87
CA ASP A 282 -38.88 -20.32 36.22
C ASP A 282 -38.52 -21.76 35.81
N THR A 283 -39.27 -22.75 36.28
CA THR A 283 -38.86 -24.16 36.19
C THR A 283 -39.09 -24.79 34.81
N TYR A 284 -39.71 -24.08 33.89
CA TYR A 284 -40.04 -24.55 32.54
C TYR A 284 -40.29 -23.37 31.60
N TRP A 285 -39.86 -23.52 30.35
CA TRP A 285 -40.07 -22.56 29.29
C TRP A 285 -40.18 -23.27 27.95
N ARG A 286 -40.89 -22.73 26.97
CA ARG A 286 -40.94 -23.24 25.59
C ARG A 286 -40.20 -22.33 24.64
N ILE A 287 -39.34 -22.91 23.81
CA ILE A 287 -38.74 -22.22 22.68
C ILE A 287 -39.80 -22.04 21.58
N LEU A 288 -39.85 -20.86 20.98
CA LEU A 288 -40.75 -20.56 19.89
C LEU A 288 -40.05 -20.81 18.55
N ASP A 289 -40.78 -21.37 17.60
CA ASP A 289 -40.34 -21.47 16.22
C ASP A 289 -40.41 -20.08 15.59
N ARG A 290 -39.30 -19.69 14.96
CA ARG A 290 -39.27 -18.51 14.10
C ARG A 290 -39.92 -18.83 12.76
N THR A 291 -41.19 -18.46 12.60
CA THR A 291 -41.98 -18.72 11.39
C THR A 291 -41.72 -17.69 10.29
N THR A 292 -41.21 -16.51 10.65
CA THR A 292 -40.75 -15.49 9.69
C THR A 292 -39.48 -14.84 10.23
N SER A 293 -38.48 -14.69 9.38
CA SER A 293 -37.22 -13.99 9.69
C SER A 293 -37.14 -12.65 8.97
N GLY A 294 -36.26 -11.76 9.44
CA GLY A 294 -36.01 -10.47 8.79
C GLY A 294 -36.32 -9.30 9.73
N LYS A 295 -36.52 -8.12 9.14
CA LYS A 295 -36.81 -6.87 9.87
C LYS A 295 -37.94 -7.05 10.88
N THR A 296 -39.02 -7.67 10.44
CA THR A 296 -40.15 -8.06 11.27
C THR A 296 -40.18 -9.58 11.33
N ALA A 297 -39.69 -10.14 12.43
CA ALA A 297 -39.68 -11.57 12.69
C ALA A 297 -40.95 -11.99 13.45
N LEU A 298 -41.46 -13.16 13.10
CA LEU A 298 -42.61 -13.77 13.77
C LEU A 298 -42.18 -15.07 14.45
N PHE A 299 -42.63 -15.23 15.69
CA PHE A 299 -42.36 -16.38 16.53
C PHE A 299 -43.67 -16.96 17.04
N GLN A 300 -43.80 -18.28 16.99
CA GLN A 300 -44.97 -19.00 17.47
C GLN A 300 -44.53 -20.23 18.26
N PHE A 301 -45.41 -20.79 19.08
CA PHE A 301 -45.09 -22.08 19.71
C PHE A 301 -44.71 -23.12 18.65
N ALA A 302 -43.71 -23.95 18.97
CA ALA A 302 -43.50 -25.18 18.24
C ALA A 302 -44.77 -26.05 18.26
N ALA A 303 -44.91 -26.92 17.26
CA ALA A 303 -46.04 -27.86 17.21
C ALA A 303 -46.07 -28.70 18.50
N ASN A 304 -47.26 -28.88 19.05
CA ASN A 304 -47.45 -29.65 20.27
C ASN A 304 -47.81 -31.09 19.91
N LYS A 305 -46.93 -32.04 20.25
CA LYS A 305 -47.10 -33.48 19.98
C LYS A 305 -48.34 -34.10 20.65
N TYR A 306 -48.84 -33.48 21.73
CA TYR A 306 -50.05 -33.90 22.43
C TYR A 306 -51.32 -33.28 21.85
N SER A 307 -51.19 -32.37 20.88
CA SER A 307 -52.34 -31.86 20.16
C SER A 307 -52.81 -32.89 19.13
N THR A 308 -54.07 -33.33 19.23
CA THR A 308 -54.73 -34.23 18.26
C THR A 308 -54.60 -33.74 16.81
N TYR A 309 -54.54 -32.42 16.61
CA TYR A 309 -54.45 -31.79 15.29
C TYR A 309 -53.05 -31.19 15.00
N ASN A 310 -52.01 -31.63 15.74
CA ASN A 310 -50.62 -31.16 15.62
C ASN A 310 -50.50 -29.61 15.66
N ARG A 311 -51.28 -28.96 16.54
CA ARG A 311 -51.36 -27.49 16.59
C ARG A 311 -50.23 -26.88 17.40
N ARG A 312 -49.89 -25.64 17.07
CA ARG A 312 -48.92 -24.79 17.78
C ARG A 312 -49.52 -24.21 19.06
N VAL A 313 -49.85 -25.07 20.01
CA VAL A 313 -50.60 -24.71 21.23
C VAL A 313 -49.88 -25.11 22.50
N HIS A 314 -50.17 -24.42 23.59
CA HIS A 314 -49.83 -24.81 24.95
C HIS A 314 -51.12 -25.09 25.72
N PHE A 315 -51.25 -26.25 26.34
CA PHE A 315 -52.44 -26.57 27.14
C PHE A 315 -52.26 -26.04 28.55
N THR A 316 -53.25 -25.30 29.05
CA THR A 316 -53.26 -24.87 30.45
C THR A 316 -53.59 -26.06 31.36
N PRO A 317 -53.06 -26.12 32.59
CA PRO A 317 -53.50 -27.15 33.54
C PRO A 317 -54.99 -27.03 33.83
N ILE A 318 -55.68 -28.16 33.99
CA ILE A 318 -57.12 -28.18 34.29
C ILE A 318 -57.47 -27.50 35.62
N TRP A 319 -56.55 -27.53 36.59
CA TRP A 319 -56.73 -26.93 37.91
C TRP A 319 -56.39 -25.43 37.95
N MET A 320 -55.93 -24.84 36.85
CA MET A 320 -55.56 -23.42 36.80
C MET A 320 -56.75 -22.55 37.21
N PRO A 321 -56.61 -21.65 38.20
CA PRO A 321 -57.71 -20.84 38.69
C PRO A 321 -58.22 -19.82 37.68
N ASP A 322 -59.45 -19.37 37.91
CA ASP A 322 -60.06 -18.26 37.19
C ASP A 322 -59.26 -16.96 37.35
N GLY A 323 -59.30 -16.15 36.30
CA GLY A 323 -58.56 -14.89 36.22
C GLY A 323 -57.65 -14.82 35.00
N GLN A 324 -56.64 -13.96 35.04
CA GLN A 324 -55.72 -13.77 33.93
C GLN A 324 -54.67 -14.89 33.89
N TYR A 325 -54.68 -15.68 32.83
CA TYR A 325 -53.61 -16.60 32.49
C TYR A 325 -52.61 -15.89 31.59
N THR A 326 -51.55 -15.38 32.20
CA THR A 326 -50.55 -14.53 31.53
C THR A 326 -49.31 -15.33 31.19
N ILE A 327 -48.88 -15.29 29.93
CA ILE A 327 -47.62 -15.88 29.48
C ILE A 327 -46.61 -14.75 29.22
N SER A 328 -45.36 -14.97 29.63
CA SER A 328 -44.26 -14.04 29.38
C SER A 328 -43.32 -14.61 28.33
N THR A 329 -42.98 -13.84 27.29
CA THR A 329 -42.03 -14.23 26.25
C THR A 329 -40.79 -13.35 26.32
N TYR A 330 -39.63 -13.97 26.52
CA TYR A 330 -38.32 -13.32 26.48
C TYR A 330 -37.70 -13.50 25.08
N VAL A 331 -37.42 -12.37 24.43
CA VAL A 331 -36.80 -12.29 23.11
C VAL A 331 -35.34 -11.90 23.28
N THR A 332 -34.45 -12.65 22.63
CA THR A 332 -33.00 -12.43 22.65
C THR A 332 -32.38 -12.56 21.25
N ASP A 333 -31.07 -12.41 21.19
CA ASP A 333 -30.24 -12.66 20.01
C ASP A 333 -30.45 -11.69 18.83
N VAL A 334 -30.88 -10.47 19.13
CA VAL A 334 -30.76 -9.32 18.22
C VAL A 334 -29.40 -8.66 18.49
N TRP A 335 -28.35 -9.14 17.83
CA TRP A 335 -26.98 -8.70 18.08
C TRP A 335 -26.63 -7.41 17.33
N THR A 336 -25.94 -6.49 18.01
CA THR A 336 -25.34 -5.27 17.43
C THR A 336 -23.90 -5.14 17.94
N PRO A 337 -23.07 -4.26 17.34
CA PRO A 337 -21.72 -3.99 17.85
C PRO A 337 -21.69 -3.46 19.29
N ALA A 338 -22.76 -2.78 19.72
CA ALA A 338 -22.93 -2.29 21.09
C ALA A 338 -23.68 -3.28 22.00
N GLY A 339 -23.72 -4.57 21.63
CA GLY A 339 -24.29 -5.65 22.41
C GLY A 339 -25.67 -6.12 21.93
N MET A 340 -26.21 -7.11 22.65
CA MET A 340 -27.49 -7.74 22.34
C MET A 340 -28.67 -6.85 22.75
N LEU A 341 -29.64 -6.69 21.84
CA LEU A 341 -30.96 -6.21 22.17
C LEU A 341 -31.86 -7.37 22.62
N SER A 342 -32.70 -7.11 23.59
CA SER A 342 -33.65 -8.05 24.17
C SER A 342 -34.91 -7.35 24.66
N ALA A 343 -36.00 -8.11 24.75
CA ALA A 343 -37.27 -7.65 25.31
C ALA A 343 -37.95 -8.77 26.10
N ASN A 344 -38.70 -8.39 27.13
CA ASN A 344 -39.55 -9.28 27.91
C ASN A 344 -40.96 -8.73 27.81
N ILE A 345 -41.83 -9.46 27.11
CA ILE A 345 -43.21 -9.04 26.85
C ILE A 345 -44.16 -10.08 27.43
N SER A 346 -45.41 -9.70 27.62
CA SER A 346 -46.43 -10.61 28.12
C SER A 346 -47.79 -10.24 27.57
N ASP A 347 -48.64 -11.24 27.45
CA ASP A 347 -50.05 -11.09 27.12
C ASP A 347 -50.86 -12.19 27.83
N TYR A 348 -52.18 -12.05 27.89
CA TYR A 348 -53.04 -12.94 28.69
C TYR A 348 -54.32 -13.37 27.97
N VAL A 349 -54.86 -14.48 28.42
CA VAL A 349 -56.25 -14.88 28.19
C VAL A 349 -56.97 -14.94 29.53
N ASN A 350 -58.29 -14.80 29.54
CA ASN A 350 -59.06 -14.96 30.77
C ASN A 350 -59.49 -16.43 30.92
N ILE A 351 -59.25 -16.98 32.10
CA ILE A 351 -59.80 -18.26 32.53
C ILE A 351 -61.09 -18.00 33.32
N ASN A 352 -62.16 -18.69 32.94
CA ASN A 352 -63.43 -18.69 33.67
C ASN A 352 -64.06 -20.09 33.58
N GLY A 353 -64.00 -20.83 34.67
CA GLY A 353 -64.32 -22.24 34.75
C GLY A 353 -63.20 -23.13 34.22
N ASN A 354 -63.44 -24.44 34.28
CA ASN A 354 -62.48 -25.47 33.90
C ASN A 354 -63.13 -26.54 33.01
N LEU A 355 -62.31 -27.36 32.34
CA LEU A 355 -62.77 -28.41 31.43
C LEU A 355 -63.85 -29.34 32.01
N TYR A 356 -63.89 -29.59 33.33
CA TYR A 356 -64.93 -30.43 33.94
C TYR A 356 -66.32 -29.81 33.87
N ASP A 357 -66.41 -28.47 33.87
CA ASP A 357 -67.68 -27.75 33.73
C ASP A 357 -68.32 -27.96 32.35
N ASP A 358 -67.57 -28.49 31.36
CA ASP A 358 -68.11 -28.89 30.05
C ASP A 358 -68.59 -30.34 30.02
N TRP A 359 -68.06 -31.20 30.91
CA TRP A 359 -68.38 -32.62 30.94
C TRP A 359 -69.53 -32.95 31.88
N HIS A 360 -69.86 -32.04 32.81
CA HIS A 360 -71.01 -32.21 33.68
C HIS A 360 -72.33 -31.85 32.97
N ILE A 361 -72.81 -32.75 32.10
CA ILE A 361 -74.24 -32.83 31.79
C ILE A 361 -74.86 -33.72 32.86
N ALA A 362 -75.31 -33.14 33.97
CA ALA A 362 -76.29 -33.81 34.80
C ALA A 362 -77.59 -33.96 33.98
N PRO A 363 -78.27 -35.13 33.97
CA PRO A 363 -79.65 -35.18 33.55
C PRO A 363 -80.43 -34.17 34.38
N GLY A 364 -81.13 -33.24 33.73
CA GLY A 364 -81.97 -32.26 34.42
C GLY A 364 -82.92 -32.97 35.39
N GLN A 365 -82.98 -32.48 36.63
CA GLN A 365 -84.04 -32.85 37.57
C GLN A 365 -85.38 -32.29 37.12
#